data_AF-A0A1B6YQX2-F1
#
_entry.id   AF-A0A1B6YQX2-F1
#
_cell.length_a   1.000
_cell.length_b   1.000
_cell.length_c   1.000
_cell.angle_alpha   90.00
_cell.angle_beta   90.00
_cell.angle_gamma   90.00
#
_symmetry.space_group_name_H-M   'P 1'
#
loop_
_entity.id
_entity.type
_entity.pdbx_description
1 polymer ?
#
loop_
_entity_poly.entity_id
_entity_poly.type
_entity_poly.pdbx_seq_one_letter_code
_entity_poly.pdbx_strand_id
1 'polypeptide(L)'
;MARWIGFAIIAHPSVSENVAVPKVVIDQSDQEIAELLTQLMTDRCRAQSIASLAESDASFENAFEVLGAVAMEELMRDKAVEARITAFAALIDESRFSGMD
;
A
#
# COMPACT_ATOMS: atom_id res chain seq x y z
N MET A 1 3.36 4.48 -6.11
CA MET A 1 2.18 4.23 -5.24
C MET A 1 2.58 3.93 -3.80
N ALA A 2 3.85 3.60 -3.54
CA ALA A 2 4.38 3.34 -2.19
C ALA A 2 4.06 4.44 -1.16
N ARG A 3 4.11 5.72 -1.56
CA ARG A 3 3.76 6.86 -0.69
C ARG A 3 2.30 6.83 -0.23
N TRP A 4 1.37 6.58 -1.14
CA TRP A 4 -0.07 6.55 -0.86
C TRP A 4 -0.41 5.42 0.13
N ILE A 5 0.06 4.20 -0.14
CA ILE A 5 -0.17 3.07 0.79
C ILE A 5 0.55 3.29 2.13
N GLY A 6 1.72 3.92 2.13
CA GLY A 6 2.43 4.30 3.35
C GLY A 6 1.62 5.26 4.23
N PHE A 7 0.96 6.26 3.64
CA PHE A 7 0.07 7.16 4.39
C PHE A 7 -1.18 6.45 4.92
N ALA A 8 -1.75 5.51 4.15
CA ALA A 8 -2.85 4.67 4.64
C ALA A 8 -2.43 3.84 5.87
N ILE A 9 -1.22 3.29 5.88
CA ILE A 9 -0.66 2.58 7.05
C ILE A 9 -0.45 3.53 8.23
N ILE A 10 0.12 4.72 8.00
CA ILE A 10 0.37 5.73 9.04
C ILE A 10 -0.93 6.19 9.71
N ALA A 11 -2.04 6.22 8.98
CA ALA A 11 -3.35 6.58 9.54
C ALA A 11 -3.86 5.61 10.61
N HIS A 12 -3.27 4.41 10.74
CA HIS A 12 -3.61 3.50 11.83
C HIS A 12 -3.23 4.13 13.19
N PRO A 13 -4.14 4.12 14.20
CA PRO A 13 -3.91 4.82 15.46
C PRO A 13 -2.57 4.49 16.13
N SER A 14 -2.21 3.20 16.18
CA SER A 14 -0.94 2.73 16.78
C SER A 14 0.34 3.21 16.07
N VAL A 15 0.22 3.73 14.85
CA VAL A 15 1.35 4.29 14.08
C VAL A 15 1.34 5.81 14.17
N SER A 16 0.17 6.42 13.99
CA SER A 16 -0.02 7.88 13.96
C SER A 16 0.43 8.60 15.24
N GLU A 17 0.41 7.92 16.39
CA GLU A 17 0.87 8.48 17.68
C GLU A 17 2.32 9.00 17.64
N ASN A 18 3.15 8.44 16.77
CA ASN A 18 4.58 8.77 16.69
C ASN A 18 4.97 9.42 15.36
N VAL A 19 4.01 9.66 14.45
CA VAL A 19 4.27 10.16 13.10
C VAL A 19 3.20 11.16 12.71
N ALA A 20 3.61 12.41 12.47
CA ALA A 20 2.76 13.45 11.94
C ALA A 20 3.09 13.72 10.47
N VAL A 21 2.08 13.60 9.60
CA VAL A 21 2.18 13.97 8.18
C VAL A 21 1.22 15.14 7.93
N PRO A 22 1.67 16.25 7.30
CA PRO A 22 0.78 17.35 6.98
C PRO A 22 -0.36 16.91 6.08
N LYS A 23 -1.60 17.34 6.39
CA LYS A 23 -2.79 16.98 5.60
C LYS A 23 -2.62 17.27 4.11
N VAL A 24 -2.03 18.40 3.75
CA VAL A 24 -1.79 18.78 2.34
C VAL A 24 -0.96 17.75 1.58
N VAL A 25 -0.03 17.06 2.25
CA VAL A 25 0.82 16.02 1.63
C VAL A 25 0.02 14.73 1.41
N ILE A 26 -0.86 14.39 2.36
CA ILE A 26 -1.78 13.26 2.22
C ILE A 26 -2.74 13.53 1.06
N ASP A 27 -3.41 14.69 1.07
CA ASP A 27 -4.37 15.09 0.04
C ASP A 27 -3.76 15.09 -1.36
N GLN A 28 -2.50 15.55 -1.49
CA GLN A 28 -1.80 15.51 -2.76
C GLN A 28 -1.53 14.08 -3.23
N SER A 29 -1.18 13.17 -2.32
CA SER A 29 -1.00 11.77 -2.65
C SER A 29 -2.32 11.08 -3.03
N ASP A 30 -3.43 11.44 -2.39
CA ASP A 30 -4.76 10.92 -2.73
C ASP A 30 -5.22 11.42 -4.10
N GLN A 31 -4.98 12.71 -4.39
CA GLN A 31 -5.31 13.32 -5.68
C GLN A 31 -4.58 12.61 -6.84
N GLU A 32 -3.29 12.33 -6.69
CA GLU A 32 -2.51 11.62 -7.73
C GLU A 32 -3.06 10.22 -8.03
N ILE A 33 -3.49 9.48 -7.00
CA ILE A 33 -4.06 8.14 -7.17
C ILE A 33 -5.48 8.22 -7.76
N ALA A 34 -6.28 9.18 -7.34
CA ALA A 34 -7.60 9.42 -7.91
C ALA A 34 -7.53 9.77 -9.40
N GLU A 35 -6.59 10.63 -9.80
CA GLU A 35 -6.35 10.98 -11.21
C GLU A 35 -5.90 9.76 -12.02
N LEU A 36 -4.97 8.96 -11.49
CA LEU A 36 -4.52 7.73 -12.15
C LEU A 36 -5.68 6.75 -12.36
N LEU A 37 -6.47 6.50 -11.31
CA LEU A 37 -7.62 5.59 -11.38
C LEU A 37 -8.65 6.10 -12.40
N THR A 38 -8.93 7.40 -12.40
CA THR A 38 -9.85 8.02 -13.36
C THR A 38 -9.37 7.79 -14.79
N GLN A 39 -8.10 8.10 -15.10
CA GLN A 39 -7.53 7.90 -16.44
C GLN A 39 -7.57 6.42 -16.86
N LEU A 40 -7.31 5.49 -15.94
CA LEU A 40 -7.41 4.06 -16.23
C LEU A 40 -8.85 3.71 -16.60
N MET A 41 -9.82 4.14 -15.81
CA MET A 41 -11.23 3.78 -16.02
C MET A 41 -11.87 4.46 -17.22
N THR A 42 -11.51 5.70 -17.52
CA THR A 42 -12.18 6.46 -18.59
C THR A 42 -11.50 6.32 -19.94
N ASP A 43 -10.18 6.10 -19.96
CA ASP A 43 -9.40 6.21 -21.18
C ASP A 43 -8.74 4.87 -21.55
N ARG A 44 -7.93 4.31 -20.64
CA ARG A 44 -7.06 3.15 -20.95
C ARG A 44 -7.78 1.82 -20.89
N CYS A 45 -8.73 1.68 -19.96
CA CYS A 45 -9.45 0.46 -19.65
C CYS A 45 -10.98 0.66 -19.75
N ARG A 46 -11.44 1.65 -20.52
CA ARG A 46 -12.85 2.06 -20.59
C ARG A 46 -13.81 0.90 -20.87
N ALA A 47 -13.48 0.05 -21.83
CA ALA A 47 -14.34 -1.07 -22.19
C ALA A 47 -14.44 -2.10 -21.06
N GLN A 48 -13.32 -2.42 -20.41
CA GLN A 48 -13.25 -3.30 -19.27
C GLN A 48 -14.02 -2.72 -18.08
N SER A 49 -13.82 -1.43 -17.77
CA SER A 49 -14.52 -0.75 -16.69
C SER A 49 -16.04 -0.73 -16.89
N ILE A 50 -16.52 -0.50 -18.12
CA ILE A 50 -17.96 -0.57 -18.44
C ILE A 50 -18.49 -2.00 -18.24
N ALA A 51 -17.75 -3.01 -18.71
CA ALA A 51 -18.15 -4.41 -18.55
C ALA A 51 -18.22 -4.81 -17.07
N SER A 52 -17.21 -4.45 -16.28
CA SER A 52 -17.15 -4.72 -14.84
C SER A 52 -18.29 -4.03 -14.06
N LEU A 53 -18.60 -2.77 -14.37
CA LEU A 53 -19.77 -2.05 -13.81
C LEU A 53 -21.10 -2.74 -14.11
N ALA A 54 -21.22 -3.38 -15.27
CA ALA A 54 -22.45 -4.08 -15.67
C ALA A 54 -22.62 -5.44 -14.96
N GLU A 55 -21.54 -6.04 -14.46
CA GLU A 55 -21.57 -7.32 -13.75
C GLU A 55 -21.91 -7.16 -12.27
N SER A 56 -21.21 -6.27 -11.54
CA SER A 56 -21.55 -5.88 -10.17
C SER A 56 -20.66 -4.74 -9.66
N ASP A 57 -21.16 -3.99 -8.67
CA ASP A 57 -20.36 -3.00 -7.93
C ASP A 57 -19.16 -3.63 -7.19
N ALA A 58 -19.24 -4.93 -6.84
CA ALA A 58 -18.15 -5.68 -6.19
C ALA A 58 -16.91 -5.86 -7.09
N SER A 59 -17.03 -5.61 -8.41
CA SER A 59 -15.89 -5.64 -9.32
C SER A 59 -14.82 -4.58 -9.00
N PHE A 60 -15.22 -3.46 -8.40
CA PHE A 60 -14.29 -2.42 -7.97
C PHE A 60 -13.54 -2.78 -6.69
N GLU A 61 -14.16 -3.52 -5.78
CA GLU A 61 -13.49 -4.00 -4.55
C GLU A 61 -12.27 -4.85 -4.90
N ASN A 62 -12.42 -5.80 -5.82
CA ASN A 62 -11.31 -6.61 -6.33
C ASN A 62 -10.24 -5.75 -7.00
N ALA A 63 -10.62 -4.72 -7.77
CA ALA A 63 -9.68 -3.83 -8.40
C ALA A 63 -8.87 -3.01 -7.38
N PHE A 64 -9.52 -2.56 -6.30
CA PHE A 64 -8.86 -1.87 -5.19
C PHE A 64 -7.95 -2.79 -4.38
N GLU A 65 -8.32 -4.06 -4.19
CA GLU A 65 -7.46 -5.06 -3.57
C GLU A 65 -6.16 -5.24 -4.37
N VAL A 66 -6.27 -5.42 -5.69
CA VAL A 66 -5.11 -5.55 -6.58
C VAL A 66 -4.26 -4.28 -6.57
N LEU A 67 -4.88 -3.09 -6.59
CA LEU A 67 -4.17 -1.82 -6.48
C LEU A 67 -3.38 -1.72 -5.18
N GLY A 68 -4.00 -2.07 -4.05
CA GLY A 68 -3.35 -2.11 -2.74
C GLY A 68 -2.19 -3.09 -2.70
N ALA A 69 -2.35 -4.29 -3.27
CA ALA A 69 -1.30 -5.29 -3.36
C ALA A 69 -0.09 -4.79 -4.17
N VAL A 70 -0.31 -4.19 -5.34
CA VAL A 70 0.75 -3.62 -6.16
C VAL A 70 1.47 -2.46 -5.44
N ALA A 71 0.72 -1.59 -4.77
CA ALA A 71 1.29 -0.49 -4.01
C ALA A 71 2.15 -0.99 -2.84
N MET A 72 1.71 -2.05 -2.15
CA MET A 72 2.46 -2.68 -1.07
C MET A 72 3.70 -3.40 -1.58
N GLU A 73 3.61 -4.09 -2.72
CA GLU A 73 4.74 -4.74 -3.37
C GLU A 73 5.82 -3.72 -3.77
N GLU A 74 5.41 -2.56 -4.31
CA GLU A 74 6.31 -1.44 -4.61
C GLU A 74 7.00 -0.94 -3.33
N LEU A 75 6.25 -0.75 -2.24
CA LEU A 75 6.79 -0.32 -0.94
C LEU A 75 7.81 -1.33 -0.38
N MET A 76 7.49 -2.62 -0.42
CA MET A 76 8.32 -3.68 0.15
C MET A 76 9.59 -3.95 -0.64
N ARG A 77 9.63 -3.61 -1.93
CA ARG A 77 10.83 -3.70 -2.78
C ARG A 77 11.86 -2.60 -2.51
N ASP A 78 11.51 -1.59 -1.74
CA ASP A 78 12.45 -0.56 -1.35
C ASP A 78 13.48 -1.11 -0.34
N LYS A 79 14.77 -0.89 -0.63
CA LYS A 79 15.86 -1.42 0.20
C LYS A 79 15.87 -0.84 1.62
N ALA A 80 15.43 0.40 1.80
CA ALA A 80 15.36 1.00 3.14
C ALA A 80 14.22 0.38 3.95
N VAL A 81 13.09 0.05 3.31
CA VAL A 81 11.98 -0.67 3.94
C VAL A 81 12.43 -2.09 4.33
N GLU A 82 13.05 -2.83 3.41
CA GLU A 82 13.58 -4.18 3.68
C GLU A 82 14.58 -4.18 4.85
N ALA A 83 15.54 -3.26 4.83
CA ALA A 83 16.51 -3.11 5.92
C ALA A 83 15.83 -2.77 7.25
N ARG A 84 14.81 -1.90 7.25
CA ARG A 84 14.10 -1.54 8.47
C ARG A 84 13.32 -2.71 9.07
N ILE A 85 12.68 -3.51 8.22
CA ILE A 85 11.92 -4.70 8.62
C ILE A 85 12.83 -5.76 9.21
N THR A 86 14.01 -5.97 8.63
CA THR A 86 14.95 -7.00 9.10
C THR A 86 15.78 -6.55 10.31
N ALA A 87 15.80 -5.26 10.64
CA ALA A 87 16.63 -4.71 11.72
C ALA A 87 16.38 -5.33 13.10
N PHE A 88 15.19 -5.87 13.38
CA PHE A 88 14.94 -6.55 14.66
C PHE A 88 15.74 -7.85 14.80
N ALA A 89 16.17 -8.46 13.71
CA ALA A 89 16.93 -9.71 13.73
C ALA A 89 18.24 -9.57 14.53
N ALA A 90 18.85 -8.38 14.53
CA ALA A 90 20.04 -8.08 15.33
C ALA A 90 19.79 -8.12 16.86
N LEU A 91 18.53 -8.15 17.29
CA LEU A 91 18.14 -8.24 18.70
C LEU A 91 17.78 -9.67 19.12
N ILE A 92 17.82 -10.63 18.20
CA ILE A 92 17.50 -12.04 18.48
C ILE A 92 18.69 -12.67 19.19
N ASP A 93 18.43 -13.27 20.36
CA ASP A 93 19.42 -14.09 21.07
C ASP A 93 19.46 -15.49 20.45
N GLU A 94 20.38 -15.68 19.50
CA GLU A 94 20.58 -16.94 18.79
C GLU A 94 20.88 -18.12 19.73
N SER A 95 21.46 -17.87 20.91
CA SER A 95 21.76 -18.93 21.89
C SER A 95 20.50 -19.63 22.40
N ARG A 96 19.35 -18.95 22.35
CA ARG A 96 18.06 -19.53 22.77
C ARG A 96 17.47 -20.51 21.75
N PHE A 97 18.04 -20.59 20.55
CA PHE A 97 17.60 -21.49 19.48
C PHE A 97 18.46 -22.76 19.40
N SER A 98 19.46 -22.92 20.26
CA SER A 98 20.32 -24.12 20.26
C SER A 98 19.51 -25.39 20.55
N GLY A 99 19.60 -26.39 19.66
CA GLY A 99 18.91 -27.68 19.81
C GLY A 99 17.49 -27.74 19.22
N MET A 100 17.12 -26.75 18.41
CA MET A 100 15.86 -26.74 17.63
C MET A 100 15.99 -27.36 16.23
N ASP A 101 17.00 -28.21 16.02
CA ASP A 101 17.21 -28.99 14.78
C ASP A 101 16.14 -30.08 14.59
#